data_AF-A0A3G6NGQ8-F1
#
_entry.id   AF-A0A3G6NGQ8-F1
#
_cell.length_a   1.000
_cell.length_b   1.000
_cell.length_c   1.000
_cell.angle_alpha   90.00
_cell.angle_beta   90.00
_cell.angle_gamma   90.00
#
_symmetry.space_group_name_H-M   'P 1'
#
loop_
_entity.id
_entity.type
_entity.pdbx_description
1 polymer ?
#
loop_
_entity_poly.entity_id
_entity_poly.type
_entity_poly.pdbx_seq_one_letter_code
_entity_poly.pdbx_strand_id
1 'polypeptide(L)'
;MKSCKVTSAKNFRTQLKYAIKHILENYYITFVKINLDPKDVSSVYAVKPKLDNPRIAKQHGAFLIFGISPSLFTVFGLYKPMAKFNKKWIERGSDSDQRIIIDKKSKTQILQQLESFGFNQATLFPEVDIVASFVKFKYLKKLD
;
A
#
# COMPACT_ATOMS: atom_id res chain seq x y z
N MET A 1 41.59 -19.16 11.52
CA MET A 1 40.42 -18.79 10.69
C MET A 1 39.29 -19.76 10.94
N LYS A 2 38.23 -19.37 11.67
CA LYS A 2 37.05 -20.23 11.87
C LYS A 2 36.20 -20.15 10.60
N SER A 3 36.19 -21.26 9.84
CA SER A 3 35.33 -21.47 8.68
C SER A 3 33.86 -21.26 9.07
N CYS A 4 33.23 -20.23 8.51
CA CYS A 4 31.82 -19.98 8.67
C CYS A 4 31.08 -21.06 7.87
N LYS A 5 30.57 -22.07 8.57
CA LYS A 5 29.76 -23.14 7.95
C LYS A 5 28.57 -22.49 7.25
N VAL A 6 28.54 -22.57 5.93
CA VAL A 6 27.42 -22.14 5.10
C VAL A 6 26.19 -22.90 5.59
N THR A 7 25.31 -22.20 6.31
CA THR A 7 24.06 -22.75 6.80
C THR A 7 23.26 -23.23 5.59
N SER A 8 23.04 -24.54 5.52
CA SER A 8 22.34 -25.25 4.45
C SER A 8 21.12 -24.45 3.92
N ALA A 9 20.98 -24.37 2.59
CA ALA A 9 19.90 -23.66 1.90
C ALA A 9 18.49 -24.06 2.36
N LYS A 10 18.32 -25.25 2.98
CA LYS A 10 17.07 -25.67 3.64
C LYS A 10 16.72 -24.79 4.84
N ASN A 11 17.69 -24.41 5.66
CA ASN A 11 17.47 -23.65 6.88
C ASN A 11 17.05 -22.20 6.56
N PHE A 12 17.64 -21.61 5.52
CA PHE A 12 17.27 -20.27 5.05
C PHE A 12 15.83 -20.20 4.52
N ARG A 13 15.39 -21.19 3.73
CA ARG A 13 14.00 -21.25 3.25
C ARG A 13 13.00 -21.32 4.41
N THR A 14 13.31 -22.11 5.44
CA THR A 14 12.46 -22.24 6.62
C THR A 14 12.39 -20.91 7.38
N GLN A 15 13.53 -20.25 7.64
CA GLN A 15 13.56 -18.96 8.33
C GLN A 15 12.83 -17.86 7.55
N LEU A 16 13.00 -17.80 6.23
CA LEU A 16 12.32 -16.83 5.38
C LEU A 16 10.80 -17.05 5.37
N LYS A 17 10.36 -18.32 5.33
CA LYS A 17 8.95 -18.69 5.47
C LYS A 17 8.37 -18.21 6.80
N TYR A 18 9.08 -18.41 7.91
CA TYR A 18 8.63 -17.92 9.22
C TYR A 18 8.60 -16.39 9.30
N ALA A 19 9.62 -15.70 8.79
CA ALA A 19 9.67 -14.24 8.79
C ALA A 19 8.53 -13.63 7.97
N ILE A 20 8.29 -14.14 6.76
CA ILE A 20 7.19 -13.69 5.91
C ILE A 20 5.85 -14.03 6.55
N LYS A 21 5.67 -15.27 7.04
CA LYS A 21 4.47 -15.66 7.77
C LYS A 21 4.20 -14.73 8.95
N HIS A 22 5.20 -14.44 9.77
CA HIS A 22 5.08 -13.53 10.91
C HIS A 22 4.73 -12.09 10.49
N ILE A 23 5.34 -11.57 9.41
CA ILE A 23 4.95 -10.26 8.86
C ILE A 23 3.49 -10.32 8.40
N LEU A 24 3.11 -11.31 7.60
CA LEU A 24 1.77 -11.39 7.02
C LEU A 24 0.67 -11.68 8.05
N GLU A 25 0.98 -12.43 9.12
CA GLU A 25 0.09 -12.69 10.26
C GLU A 25 -0.11 -11.45 11.13
N ASN A 26 0.95 -10.66 11.38
CA ASN A 26 0.83 -9.41 12.14
C ASN A 26 0.15 -8.28 11.34
N TYR A 27 0.26 -8.29 10.01
CA TYR A 27 -0.36 -7.28 9.13
C TYR A 27 -1.70 -7.74 8.49
N TYR A 28 -2.28 -8.87 8.93
CA TYR A 28 -3.59 -9.40 8.52
C TYR A 28 -3.84 -9.44 7.00
N ILE A 29 -3.30 -10.47 6.32
CA ILE A 29 -3.84 -10.87 5.01
C ILE A 29 -5.08 -11.73 5.23
N THR A 30 -6.28 -11.22 4.94
CA THR A 30 -7.52 -12.02 4.99
C THR A 30 -7.81 -12.80 3.70
N PHE A 31 -6.93 -12.76 2.69
CA PHE A 31 -7.28 -13.27 1.35
C PHE A 31 -6.38 -14.36 0.77
N VAL A 32 -5.35 -14.83 1.46
CA VAL A 32 -4.45 -15.83 0.87
C VAL A 32 -4.15 -16.92 1.88
N LYS A 33 -4.45 -18.17 1.54
CA LYS A 33 -3.87 -19.33 2.21
C LYS A 33 -2.40 -19.37 1.79
N ILE A 34 -1.53 -18.88 2.66
CA ILE A 34 -0.13 -18.60 2.33
C ILE A 34 0.68 -19.91 2.28
N ASN A 35 0.64 -20.62 1.15
CA ASN A 35 1.61 -21.67 0.83
C ASN A 35 2.81 -21.03 0.12
N LEU A 36 3.72 -20.42 0.89
CA LEU A 36 4.84 -19.63 0.36
C LEU A 36 5.78 -20.46 -0.52
N ASP A 37 5.80 -20.14 -1.81
CA ASP A 37 6.87 -20.51 -2.73
C ASP A 37 7.97 -19.44 -2.64
N PRO A 38 9.27 -19.78 -2.66
CA PRO A 38 10.34 -18.80 -2.83
C PRO A 38 10.12 -17.74 -3.93
N LYS A 39 9.32 -18.05 -4.96
CA LYS A 39 8.93 -17.09 -6.02
C LYS A 39 8.04 -15.94 -5.53
N ASP A 40 7.35 -16.11 -4.40
CA ASP A 40 6.45 -15.11 -3.80
C ASP A 40 7.20 -13.87 -3.29
N VAL A 41 8.48 -14.03 -2.94
CA VAL A 41 9.33 -12.93 -2.46
C VAL A 41 9.48 -11.82 -3.51
N SER A 42 9.27 -12.14 -4.79
CA SER A 42 9.39 -11.21 -5.90
C SER A 42 8.06 -10.64 -6.38
N SER A 43 6.98 -10.89 -5.64
CA SER A 43 5.63 -10.45 -5.97
C SER A 43 5.21 -9.20 -5.20
N VAL A 44 4.12 -8.56 -5.64
CA VAL A 44 3.49 -7.44 -4.94
C VAL A 44 2.15 -7.90 -4.38
N TYR A 45 1.87 -7.58 -3.11
CA TYR A 45 0.66 -7.98 -2.41
C TYR A 45 -0.16 -6.78 -1.95
N ALA A 46 -1.46 -6.79 -2.21
CA ALA A 46 -2.40 -5.89 -1.58
C ALA A 46 -2.81 -6.45 -0.21
N VAL A 47 -2.59 -5.68 0.84
CA VAL A 47 -2.86 -6.06 2.23
C VAL A 47 -3.77 -5.03 2.89
N LYS A 48 -4.65 -5.52 3.77
CA LYS A 48 -5.47 -4.66 4.62
C LYS A 48 -4.93 -4.79 6.04
N PRO A 49 -4.14 -3.82 6.53
CA PRO A 49 -3.55 -3.89 7.87
C PRO A 49 -4.64 -3.89 8.94
N LYS A 50 -4.22 -4.30 10.14
CA LYS A 50 -5.05 -4.13 11.34
C LYS A 50 -5.34 -2.63 11.52
N LEU A 51 -6.57 -2.31 11.91
CA LEU A 51 -7.01 -0.94 12.19
C LEU A 51 -6.60 -0.51 13.61
N ASP A 52 -5.43 -0.94 14.07
CA ASP A 52 -4.91 -0.68 15.42
C ASP A 52 -4.35 0.74 15.56
N ASN A 53 -3.78 1.27 14.49
CA ASN A 53 -3.40 2.66 14.42
C ASN A 53 -4.61 3.51 13.98
N PRO A 54 -5.06 4.50 14.78
CA PRO A 54 -6.21 5.34 14.43
C PRO A 54 -6.03 6.12 13.12
N ARG A 55 -4.78 6.38 12.70
CA ARG A 55 -4.47 6.96 11.39
C ARG A 55 -4.77 5.98 10.25
N ILE A 56 -4.47 4.70 10.44
CA ILE A 56 -4.75 3.64 9.45
C ILE A 56 -6.26 3.32 9.44
N ALA A 57 -6.91 3.35 10.60
CA ALA A 57 -8.34 3.07 10.74
C ALA A 57 -9.23 4.04 9.94
N LYS A 58 -8.85 5.33 9.89
CA LYS A 58 -9.58 6.36 9.16
C LYS A 58 -9.23 6.42 7.67
N GLN A 59 -8.07 5.92 7.29
CA GLN A 59 -7.70 5.77 5.88
C GLN A 59 -8.45 4.58 5.27
N HIS A 60 -9.56 4.86 4.61
CA HIS A 60 -10.25 3.88 3.77
C HIS A 60 -9.34 3.47 2.61
N GLY A 61 -8.66 2.32 2.74
CA GLY A 61 -7.72 1.86 1.72
C GLY A 61 -7.08 0.51 2.02
N ALA A 62 -6.28 0.05 1.06
CA ALA A 62 -5.41 -1.11 1.19
C ALA A 62 -3.97 -0.67 0.91
N PHE A 63 -3.01 -1.39 1.48
CA PHE A 63 -1.59 -1.12 1.32
C PHE A 63 -0.98 -2.10 0.33
N LEU A 64 0.10 -1.71 -0.32
CA LEU A 64 0.87 -2.58 -1.20
C LEU A 64 2.21 -2.92 -0.57
N ILE A 65 2.46 -4.21 -0.37
CA ILE A 65 3.76 -4.73 0.03
C ILE A 65 4.53 -5.09 -1.24
N PHE A 66 5.67 -4.44 -1.44
CA PHE A 66 6.56 -4.73 -2.57
C PHE A 66 7.62 -5.74 -2.16
N GLY A 67 7.64 -6.86 -2.86
CA GLY A 67 8.74 -7.82 -2.79
C GLY A 67 10.04 -7.29 -3.41
N ILE A 68 11.02 -8.19 -3.48
CA ILE A 68 12.35 -7.91 -4.03
C ILE A 68 12.48 -8.68 -5.35
N SER A 69 12.75 -7.96 -6.43
CA SER A 69 13.01 -8.59 -7.73
C SER A 69 14.34 -9.35 -7.68
N PRO A 70 14.42 -10.55 -8.27
CA PRO A 70 15.69 -11.24 -8.37
C PRO A 70 16.54 -10.52 -9.42
N SER A 71 17.74 -10.05 -9.05
CA SER A 71 18.73 -9.56 -10.01
C SER A 71 19.97 -10.45 -9.97
N LEU A 72 20.39 -10.90 -11.16
CA LEU A 72 21.63 -11.67 -11.34
C LEU A 72 22.89 -10.83 -11.02
N PHE A 73 22.75 -9.51 -10.98
CA PHE A 73 23.82 -8.54 -10.79
C PHE A 73 23.57 -7.75 -9.50
N THR A 74 23.53 -8.43 -8.35
CA THR A 74 23.72 -7.76 -7.07
C THR A 74 25.22 -7.58 -6.85
N VAL A 75 25.86 -6.78 -7.70
CA VAL A 75 27.24 -6.34 -7.48
C VAL A 75 27.25 -5.54 -6.18
N PHE A 76 27.87 -6.12 -5.17
CA PHE A 76 28.41 -5.44 -3.98
C PHE A 76 27.50 -4.37 -3.36
N GLY A 77 26.32 -4.79 -2.88
CA GLY A 77 25.57 -4.03 -1.87
C GLY A 77 24.91 -2.73 -2.30
N LEU A 78 24.89 -2.40 -3.60
CA LEU A 78 24.45 -1.07 -4.01
C LEU A 78 22.92 -0.90 -4.03
N TYR A 79 22.09 -1.79 -4.62
CA TYR A 79 20.63 -1.61 -4.60
C TYR A 79 19.86 -2.93 -4.72
N LYS A 80 18.82 -3.14 -3.90
CA LYS A 80 17.87 -4.25 -4.05
C LYS A 80 16.69 -3.78 -4.92
N PRO A 81 16.51 -4.32 -6.14
CA PRO A 81 15.46 -3.84 -7.02
C PRO A 81 14.08 -4.23 -6.50
N MET A 82 13.14 -3.30 -6.55
CA MET A 82 11.75 -3.50 -6.15
C MET A 82 11.05 -4.50 -7.10
N ALA A 83 10.14 -5.31 -6.56
CA ALA A 83 9.29 -6.19 -7.36
C ALA A 83 8.53 -5.40 -8.44
N LYS A 84 8.42 -5.99 -9.63
CA LYS A 84 7.69 -5.38 -10.74
C LYS A 84 6.19 -5.35 -10.41
N PHE A 85 5.61 -4.17 -10.45
CA PHE A 85 4.17 -3.99 -10.26
C PHE A 85 3.39 -4.48 -11.48
N ASN A 86 2.22 -5.08 -11.26
CA ASN A 86 1.36 -5.50 -12.35
C ASN A 86 0.75 -4.26 -13.04
N LYS A 87 1.14 -4.00 -14.29
CA LYS A 87 0.65 -2.85 -15.06
C LYS A 87 -0.87 -2.85 -15.24
N LYS A 88 -1.53 -4.02 -15.16
CA LYS A 88 -3.00 -4.14 -15.23
C LYS A 88 -3.72 -3.52 -14.04
N TRP A 89 -3.04 -3.30 -12.92
CA TRP A 89 -3.61 -2.64 -11.75
C TRP A 89 -3.48 -1.11 -11.83
N ILE A 90 -2.77 -0.59 -12.84
CA ILE A 90 -2.60 0.85 -13.04
C ILE A 90 -3.58 1.30 -14.11
N GLU A 91 -4.68 1.91 -13.68
CA GLU A 91 -5.53 2.69 -14.57
C GLU A 91 -4.80 3.97 -14.96
N ARG A 92 -4.64 4.18 -16.27
CA ARG A 92 -3.94 5.34 -16.87
C ARG A 92 -4.89 6.04 -17.82
N GLY A 93 -4.72 7.34 -17.98
CA GLY A 93 -5.55 8.11 -18.92
C GLY A 93 -5.39 7.61 -20.36
N SER A 94 -6.40 7.90 -21.19
CA SER A 94 -6.48 7.49 -22.58
C SER A 94 -5.57 8.34 -23.48
N ASP A 95 -4.26 8.25 -23.28
CA ASP A 95 -3.31 8.62 -24.33
C ASP A 95 -1.89 8.11 -24.02
N SER A 96 -1.03 8.18 -25.03
CA SER A 96 0.40 7.80 -25.02
C SER A 96 1.18 8.22 -23.77
N ASP A 97 0.76 9.30 -23.11
CA ASP A 97 1.42 9.90 -21.94
C ASP A 97 0.96 9.38 -20.58
N GLN A 98 -0.02 8.46 -20.50
CA GLN A 98 -0.45 7.82 -19.24
C GLN A 98 -0.94 8.80 -18.16
N ARG A 99 -1.29 10.03 -18.54
CA ARG A 99 -1.75 11.10 -17.64
C ARG A 99 -3.27 11.19 -17.63
N ILE A 100 -3.85 11.40 -16.45
CA ILE A 100 -5.27 11.72 -16.30
C ILE A 100 -5.38 13.25 -16.33
N ILE A 101 -5.90 13.80 -17.42
CA ILE A 101 -6.11 15.25 -17.56
C ILE A 101 -7.54 15.56 -17.13
N ILE A 102 -7.68 16.43 -16.12
CA ILE A 102 -8.97 16.84 -15.58
C ILE A 102 -9.22 18.30 -15.95
N ASP A 103 -10.34 18.57 -16.61
CA ASP A 103 -10.75 19.94 -16.91
C ASP A 103 -11.03 20.74 -15.62
N LYS A 104 -10.69 22.03 -15.64
CA LYS A 104 -10.86 22.91 -14.48
C LYS A 104 -12.32 23.01 -14.06
N LYS A 105 -13.27 23.01 -15.00
CA LYS A 105 -14.70 23.15 -14.69
C LYS A 105 -15.24 21.93 -13.94
N SER A 106 -14.72 20.75 -14.26
CA SER A 106 -15.11 19.48 -13.64
C SER A 106 -14.61 19.31 -12.19
N LYS A 107 -13.65 20.13 -11.74
CA LYS A 107 -13.04 20.00 -10.41
C LYS A 107 -14.07 20.04 -9.28
N THR A 108 -15.02 20.97 -9.33
CA THR A 108 -16.02 21.11 -8.26
C THR A 108 -16.95 19.90 -8.19
N GLN A 109 -17.38 19.39 -9.36
CA GLN A 109 -18.24 18.20 -9.44
C GLN A 109 -17.52 16.96 -8.92
N ILE A 110 -16.25 16.77 -9.31
CA ILE A 110 -15.42 15.65 -8.82
C ILE A 110 -15.26 15.73 -7.30
N LEU A 111 -15.00 16.91 -6.74
CA LEU A 111 -14.89 17.07 -5.29
C LEU A 111 -16.20 16.74 -4.57
N GLN A 112 -17.35 17.11 -5.12
CA GLN A 112 -18.65 16.75 -4.56
C GLN A 112 -18.93 15.24 -4.63
N GLN A 113 -18.58 14.60 -5.74
CA GLN A 113 -18.68 13.14 -5.89
C GLN A 113 -17.75 12.43 -4.91
N LEU A 114 -16.50 12.87 -4.77
CA LEU A 114 -15.55 12.31 -3.81
C LEU A 114 -16.07 12.47 -2.38
N GLU A 115 -16.65 13.62 -2.04
CA GLU A 115 -17.26 13.84 -0.73
C GLU A 115 -18.42 12.88 -0.46
N SER A 116 -19.27 12.57 -1.46
CA SER A 116 -20.36 11.61 -1.31
C SER A 116 -19.86 10.16 -1.14
N PHE A 117 -18.71 9.83 -1.72
CA PHE A 117 -17.99 8.57 -1.45
C PHE A 117 -17.25 8.55 -0.11
N GLY A 118 -17.33 9.62 0.69
CA GLY A 118 -16.68 9.70 1.99
C GLY A 118 -15.21 10.10 1.94
N PHE A 119 -14.70 10.57 0.80
CA PHE A 119 -13.38 11.19 0.69
C PHE A 119 -13.51 12.69 0.99
N ASN A 120 -13.31 13.06 2.26
CA ASN A 120 -13.32 14.45 2.70
C ASN A 120 -12.20 14.70 3.71
N GLN A 121 -11.98 15.97 4.06
CA GLN A 121 -10.87 16.35 4.93
C GLN A 121 -10.95 15.68 6.31
N ALA A 122 -12.16 15.45 6.83
CA ALA A 122 -12.36 14.79 8.12
C ALA A 122 -12.11 13.27 8.09
N THR A 123 -12.21 12.62 6.92
CA THR A 123 -11.88 11.20 6.77
C THR A 123 -10.41 10.98 6.44
N LEU A 124 -9.75 11.92 5.75
CA LEU A 124 -8.32 11.84 5.46
C LEU A 124 -7.43 12.12 6.68
N PHE A 125 -7.82 13.06 7.53
CA PHE A 125 -6.98 13.53 8.63
C PHE A 125 -7.52 13.06 9.98
N PRO A 126 -6.73 12.34 10.79
CA PRO A 126 -7.19 11.87 12.10
C PRO A 126 -7.32 12.98 13.14
N GLU A 127 -6.69 14.14 12.94
CA GLU A 127 -6.59 15.24 13.89
C GLU A 127 -7.96 15.93 14.15
N VAL A 128 -8.32 16.08 15.43
CA VAL A 128 -9.64 16.57 15.86
C VAL A 128 -9.90 18.00 15.38
N ASP A 129 -8.89 18.87 15.40
CA ASP A 129 -9.03 20.28 14.99
C ASP A 129 -9.41 20.42 13.51
N ILE A 130 -8.88 19.53 12.67
CA ILE A 130 -9.16 19.48 11.23
C ILE A 130 -10.60 19.00 11.00
N VAL A 131 -11.02 17.96 11.72
CA VAL A 131 -12.39 17.43 11.66
C VAL A 131 -13.40 18.49 12.12
N ALA A 132 -13.14 19.16 13.25
CA ALA A 132 -14.01 20.20 13.79
C ALA A 132 -14.14 21.38 12.83
N SER A 133 -13.03 21.81 12.24
CA SER A 133 -13.02 22.87 11.22
C SER A 133 -13.88 22.48 10.02
N PHE A 134 -13.73 21.26 9.50
CA PHE A 134 -14.53 20.75 8.38
C PHE A 134 -16.04 20.71 8.71
N VAL A 135 -16.42 20.20 9.88
CA VAL A 135 -17.81 20.17 10.35
C VAL A 135 -18.38 21.58 10.44
N LYS A 136 -17.65 22.50 11.06
CA LYS A 136 -18.04 23.91 11.15
C LYS A 136 -18.30 24.51 9.77
N PHE A 137 -17.38 24.35 8.82
CA PHE A 137 -17.56 24.85 7.46
C PHE A 137 -18.74 24.21 6.73
N LYS A 138 -18.95 22.91 6.91
CA LYS A 138 -20.02 22.16 6.22
C LYS A 138 -21.42 22.58 6.67
N TYR A 139 -21.62 22.81 7.97
CA TYR A 139 -22.93 23.15 8.52
C TYR A 139 -23.21 24.65 8.55
N LEU A 140 -22.18 25.52 8.67
CA LEU A 140 -22.39 26.97 8.57
C LEU A 140 -22.71 27.41 7.14
N LYS A 141 -22.11 26.81 6.10
CA LYS A 141 -22.45 27.11 4.69
C LYS A 141 -23.87 26.70 4.28
N LYS A 142 -24.56 25.89 5.08
CA LYS A 142 -25.93 25.43 4.81
C LYS A 142 -27.00 26.35 5.41
N LEU A 143 -26.58 27.30 6.25
CA LEU A 143 -27.46 28.24 6.96
C LEU A 143 -27.60 29.59 6.23
N ASP A 144 -26.78 29.84 5.22
CA ASP A 144 -26.88 30.95 4.25
C ASP A 144 -27.50 30.45 2.93
#